data_AF-A0A2N3FPG3-F1
#
_entry.id   AF-A0A2N3FPG3-F1
#
_cell.length_a   1.000
_cell.length_b   1.000
_cell.length_c   1.000
_cell.angle_alpha   90.00
_cell.angle_beta   90.00
_cell.angle_gamma   90.00
#
_symmetry.space_group_name_H-M   'P 1'
#
loop_
_entity.id
_entity.type
_entity.pdbx_description
1 polymer ?
#
loop_
_entity_poly.entity_id
_entity_poly.type
_entity_poly.pdbx_seq_one_letter_code
_entity_poly.pdbx_strand_id
1 'polypeptide(L)'
;MTTTTLPTAPRTLNRPDPIERARRLGTAAALLAMPTIFVFAFATHPGLGSIHLLEPADLILRARGNPVLQLGHALVTLNTALLVVVALHLQSLLRAGRGAWAGLVGGGMAVLGACLLAADKGALCLTMSALDTVDDTTFTAMLPGLVAIFDKQGWMVLIWG
;
A
#
# COMPACT_ATOMS: atom_id res chain seq x y z
N MET A 1 44.34 -54.14 -11.90
CA MET A 1 43.96 -52.73 -12.10
C MET A 1 42.57 -52.72 -12.69
N THR A 2 41.55 -52.48 -11.86
CA THR A 2 40.15 -52.38 -12.27
C THR A 2 39.72 -50.93 -12.08
N THR A 3 39.59 -50.21 -13.19
CA THR A 3 39.04 -48.86 -13.25
C THR A 3 37.54 -48.92 -13.01
N THR A 4 37.10 -48.53 -11.81
CA THR A 4 35.70 -48.28 -11.50
C THR A 4 35.29 -46.95 -12.11
N THR A 5 34.57 -46.98 -13.22
CA THR A 5 33.89 -45.80 -13.77
C THR A 5 32.66 -45.49 -12.92
N LEU A 6 32.65 -44.34 -12.26
CA LEU A 6 31.47 -43.78 -11.59
C LEU A 6 30.40 -43.42 -12.64
N PRO A 7 29.11 -43.74 -12.42
CA PRO A 7 28.06 -43.35 -13.34
C PRO A 7 27.84 -41.84 -13.28
N THR A 8 28.09 -41.17 -14.40
CA THR A 8 27.68 -39.79 -14.67
C THR A 8 26.16 -39.76 -14.85
N ALA A 9 25.43 -39.63 -13.74
CA ALA A 9 24.03 -39.26 -13.81
C ALA A 9 23.93 -37.87 -14.47
N PRO A 10 23.10 -37.67 -15.51
CA PRO A 10 22.88 -36.36 -16.09
C PRO A 10 22.25 -35.49 -15.00
N ARG A 11 22.94 -34.38 -14.68
CA ARG A 11 22.45 -33.33 -13.79
C ARG A 11 21.19 -32.74 -14.43
N THR A 12 20.03 -33.29 -14.12
CA THR A 12 18.75 -32.68 -14.47
C THR A 12 18.77 -31.30 -13.83
N LEU A 13 18.80 -30.26 -14.67
CA LEU A 13 18.57 -28.89 -14.24
C LEU A 13 17.15 -28.86 -13.67
N ASN A 14 17.04 -29.06 -12.35
CA ASN A 14 15.79 -28.89 -11.62
C ASN A 14 15.26 -27.51 -11.96
N ARG A 15 14.24 -27.44 -12.83
CA ARG A 15 13.50 -26.20 -13.05
C ARG A 15 12.98 -25.77 -11.68
N PRO A 16 13.16 -24.50 -11.28
CA PRO A 16 12.62 -24.05 -10.01
C PRO A 16 11.12 -24.34 -9.99
N ASP A 17 10.64 -24.84 -8.84
CA ASP A 17 9.22 -25.04 -8.57
C ASP A 17 8.43 -23.83 -9.08
N PRO A 18 7.37 -24.02 -9.90
CA PRO A 18 6.56 -22.92 -10.42
C PRO A 18 6.09 -21.96 -9.32
N ILE A 19 5.82 -22.44 -8.11
CA ILE A 19 5.42 -21.60 -6.96
C ILE A 19 6.57 -20.70 -6.52
N GLU A 20 7.78 -21.25 -6.38
CA GLU A 20 8.97 -20.49 -5.99
C GLU A 20 9.33 -19.46 -7.08
N ARG A 21 9.18 -19.82 -8.36
CA ARG A 21 9.35 -18.87 -9.46
C ARG A 21 8.32 -17.72 -9.38
N ALA A 22 7.05 -18.04 -9.18
CA ALA A 22 5.99 -17.04 -9.02
C ALA A 22 6.24 -16.12 -7.83
N ARG A 23 6.65 -16.69 -6.68
CA ARG A 23 7.01 -15.93 -5.47
C ARG A 23 8.16 -14.97 -5.72
N ARG A 24 9.24 -15.41 -6.38
CA ARG A 24 10.39 -14.56 -6.72
C ARG A 24 10.02 -13.42 -7.65
N LEU A 25 9.30 -13.73 -8.73
CA LEU A 25 8.84 -12.73 -9.68
C LEU A 25 7.88 -11.73 -9.03
N GLY A 26 6.93 -12.21 -8.23
CA GLY A 26 6.00 -11.36 -7.48
C GLY A 26 6.71 -10.45 -6.48
N THR A 27 7.71 -10.96 -5.77
CA THR A 27 8.54 -10.16 -4.85
C THR A 27 9.33 -9.09 -5.60
N ALA A 28 9.98 -9.46 -6.71
CA ALA A 28 10.74 -8.51 -7.53
C ALA A 28 9.82 -7.43 -8.13
N ALA A 29 8.65 -7.83 -8.63
CA ALA A 29 7.64 -6.89 -9.12
C ALA A 29 7.17 -5.95 -8.00
N ALA A 30 6.88 -6.47 -6.81
CA ALA A 30 6.47 -5.66 -5.66
C ALA A 30 7.56 -4.65 -5.27
N LEU A 31 8.83 -5.06 -5.20
CA LEU A 31 9.96 -4.18 -4.86
C LEU A 31 10.17 -3.03 -5.87
N LEU A 32 9.75 -3.19 -7.13
CA LEU A 32 9.86 -2.17 -8.17
C LEU A 32 8.59 -1.33 -8.31
N ALA A 33 7.44 -1.98 -8.37
CA ALA A 33 6.15 -1.32 -8.54
C ALA A 33 5.79 -0.47 -7.31
N MET A 34 6.08 -0.97 -6.11
CA MET A 34 5.73 -0.28 -4.86
C MET A 34 6.28 1.15 -4.76
N PRO A 35 7.60 1.37 -4.92
CA PRO A 35 8.14 2.73 -4.86
C PRO A 35 7.72 3.56 -6.07
N THR A 36 7.57 2.95 -7.25
CA THR A 36 7.16 3.66 -8.47
C THR A 36 5.75 4.25 -8.33
N ILE A 37 4.80 3.48 -7.79
CA ILE A 37 3.44 3.94 -7.54
C ILE A 37 3.46 5.10 -6.54
N PHE A 38 4.26 5.01 -5.47
CA PHE A 38 4.39 6.11 -4.53
C PHE A 38 4.97 7.36 -5.18
N VAL A 39 6.04 7.25 -5.98
CA VAL A 39 6.62 8.39 -6.70
C VAL A 39 5.58 9.07 -7.58
N PHE A 40 4.80 8.30 -8.35
CA PHE A 40 3.70 8.84 -9.15
C PHE A 40 2.64 9.54 -8.29
N ALA A 41 2.17 8.88 -7.23
CA ALA A 41 1.14 9.41 -6.35
C ALA A 41 1.58 10.71 -5.67
N PHE A 42 2.83 10.78 -5.20
CA PHE A 42 3.40 12.02 -4.66
C PHE A 42 3.57 13.06 -5.78
N ALA A 43 4.21 12.75 -6.91
CA ALA A 43 4.44 13.74 -7.97
C ALA A 43 3.15 14.41 -8.49
N THR A 44 2.02 13.71 -8.42
CA THR A 44 0.71 14.21 -8.87
C THR A 44 -0.17 14.78 -7.75
N HIS A 45 0.25 14.68 -6.48
CA HIS A 45 -0.56 15.16 -5.36
C HIS A 45 -0.50 16.69 -5.25
N PRO A 46 -1.66 17.39 -5.19
CA PRO A 46 -1.70 18.84 -5.04
C PRO A 46 -1.14 19.26 -3.67
N GLY A 47 -0.36 20.35 -3.66
CA GLY A 47 0.09 21.00 -2.42
C GLY A 47 1.30 20.38 -1.72
N LEU A 48 2.01 19.41 -2.31
CA LEU A 48 3.23 18.86 -1.70
C LEU A 48 4.40 19.84 -1.62
N GLY A 49 4.45 20.83 -2.52
CA GLY A 49 5.45 21.90 -2.47
C GLY A 49 5.22 22.94 -1.36
N SER A 50 4.05 22.91 -0.71
CA SER A 50 3.67 23.84 0.36
C SER A 50 2.89 23.09 1.44
N ILE A 51 3.60 22.34 2.27
CA ILE A 51 3.00 21.50 3.33
C ILE A 51 2.33 22.39 4.37
N HIS A 52 0.99 22.37 4.37
CA HIS A 52 0.15 22.93 5.43
C HIS A 52 -0.95 21.91 5.75
N LEU A 53 -1.36 21.86 7.01
CA LEU A 53 -2.51 21.08 7.43
C LEU A 53 -3.76 21.73 6.85
N LEU A 54 -4.59 20.91 6.21
CA LEU A 54 -5.90 21.34 5.75
C LEU A 54 -6.94 21.13 6.84
N GLU A 55 -7.87 22.07 6.93
CA GLU A 55 -9.09 21.88 7.69
C GLU A 55 -9.98 20.80 7.02
N PRO A 56 -10.87 20.13 7.77
CA PRO A 56 -11.74 19.07 7.25
C PRO A 56 -12.54 19.48 6.01
N ALA A 57 -13.07 20.70 5.98
CA ALA A 57 -13.82 21.23 4.85
C ALA A 57 -12.95 21.39 3.59
N ASP A 58 -11.69 21.81 3.74
CA ASP A 58 -10.77 21.98 2.62
C ASP A 58 -10.33 20.64 2.03
N LEU A 59 -10.22 19.60 2.87
CA LEU A 59 -9.97 18.23 2.39
C LEU A 59 -11.11 17.74 1.50
N ILE A 60 -12.34 17.97 1.94
CA ILE A 60 -13.56 17.61 1.22
C ILE A 60 -13.59 18.33 -0.14
N LEU A 61 -13.38 19.65 -0.15
CA LEU A 61 -13.42 20.46 -1.37
C LEU A 61 -12.26 20.14 -2.33
N ARG A 62 -11.06 19.86 -1.82
CA ARG A 62 -9.89 19.50 -2.64
C ARG A 62 -10.10 18.19 -3.41
N ALA A 63 -10.82 17.25 -2.82
CA ALA A 63 -11.03 15.94 -3.42
C ALA A 63 -12.25 15.88 -4.35
N ARG A 64 -13.25 16.73 -4.15
CA ARG A 64 -14.44 16.78 -5.01
C ARG A 64 -14.08 17.17 -6.45
N GLY A 65 -14.51 16.37 -7.40
CA GLY A 65 -14.27 16.60 -8.84
C GLY A 65 -12.81 16.48 -9.27
N ASN A 66 -11.94 15.84 -8.46
CA ASN A 66 -10.52 15.72 -8.73
C ASN A 66 -10.10 14.27 -9.08
N PRO A 67 -10.27 13.83 -10.34
CA PRO A 67 -10.06 12.44 -10.72
C PRO A 67 -8.60 11.99 -10.59
N VAL A 68 -7.63 12.90 -10.71
CA VAL A 68 -6.20 12.57 -10.54
C VAL A 68 -5.90 12.26 -9.09
N LEU A 69 -6.43 13.05 -8.16
CA LEU A 69 -6.30 12.78 -6.72
C LEU A 69 -6.94 11.43 -6.37
N GLN A 70 -8.15 11.15 -6.89
CA GLN A 70 -8.83 9.87 -6.64
C GLN A 70 -8.02 8.69 -7.21
N LEU A 71 -7.53 8.80 -8.44
CA LEU A 71 -6.69 7.75 -9.03
C LEU A 71 -5.41 7.52 -8.22
N GLY A 72 -4.73 8.60 -7.81
CA GLY A 72 -3.53 8.51 -6.97
C GLY A 72 -3.80 7.77 -5.67
N HIS A 73 -4.88 8.11 -4.96
CA HIS A 73 -5.25 7.44 -3.72
C HIS A 73 -5.70 5.98 -3.94
N ALA A 74 -6.43 5.68 -5.01
CA ALA A 74 -6.79 4.31 -5.38
C ALA A 74 -5.54 3.46 -5.66
N LEU A 75 -4.56 4.01 -6.38
CA LEU A 75 -3.27 3.35 -6.61
C LEU A 75 -2.49 3.13 -5.31
N VAL A 76 -2.46 4.11 -4.40
CA VAL A 76 -1.84 3.95 -3.07
C VAL A 76 -2.53 2.86 -2.26
N THR A 77 -3.87 2.74 -2.37
CA THR A 77 -4.65 1.68 -1.71
C THR A 77 -4.24 0.31 -2.23
N LEU A 78 -4.16 0.13 -3.55
CA LEU A 78 -3.65 -1.11 -4.16
C LEU A 78 -2.18 -1.37 -3.76
N ASN A 79 -1.39 -0.29 -3.62
CA ASN A 79 0.02 -0.37 -3.25
C ASN A 79 0.24 -0.97 -1.85
N THR A 80 -0.75 -0.89 -0.96
CA THR A 80 -0.66 -1.50 0.38
C THR A 80 -0.50 -3.02 0.32
N ALA A 81 -1.08 -3.69 -0.68
CA ALA A 81 -0.88 -5.13 -0.88
C ALA A 81 0.58 -5.43 -1.27
N LEU A 82 1.19 -4.59 -2.11
CA LEU A 82 2.60 -4.72 -2.49
C LEU A 82 3.51 -4.43 -1.28
N LEU A 83 3.14 -3.46 -0.45
CA LEU A 83 3.85 -3.14 0.79
C LEU A 83 3.89 -4.33 1.75
N VAL A 84 2.77 -5.07 1.89
CA VAL A 84 2.73 -6.31 2.69
C VAL A 84 3.70 -7.36 2.13
N VAL A 85 3.72 -7.57 0.81
CA VAL A 85 4.67 -8.52 0.17
C VAL A 85 6.12 -8.12 0.46
N VAL A 86 6.45 -6.83 0.31
CA VAL A 86 7.80 -6.31 0.60
C VAL A 86 8.13 -6.47 2.08
N ALA A 87 7.23 -6.12 3.00
CA ALA A 87 7.42 -6.25 4.44
C ALA A 87 7.72 -7.71 4.86
N LEU A 88 6.92 -8.66 4.37
CA LEU A 88 7.12 -10.08 4.65
C LEU A 88 8.41 -10.61 4.03
N HIS A 89 8.78 -10.12 2.84
CA HIS A 89 10.06 -10.48 2.22
C HIS A 89 11.24 -10.01 3.08
N LEU A 90 11.26 -8.74 3.48
CA LEU A 90 12.33 -8.18 4.32
C LEU A 90 12.40 -8.86 5.68
N GLN A 91 11.26 -9.15 6.31
CA GLN A 91 11.19 -9.96 7.54
C GLN A 91 11.84 -11.33 7.33
N SER A 92 11.58 -11.99 6.19
CA SER A 92 12.13 -13.32 5.91
C SER A 92 13.66 -13.33 5.79
N LEU A 93 14.27 -12.22 5.34
CA LEU A 93 15.73 -12.07 5.26
C LEU A 93 16.38 -12.01 6.64
N LEU A 94 15.66 -11.49 7.64
CA LEU A 94 16.16 -11.33 9.02
C LEU A 94 15.98 -12.59 9.87
N ARG A 95 15.19 -13.57 9.40
CA ARG A 95 14.72 -14.72 10.19
C ARG A 95 15.83 -15.60 10.78
N ALA A 96 16.97 -15.75 10.09
CA ALA A 96 18.04 -16.65 10.51
C ALA A 96 19.11 -16.00 11.41
N GLY A 97 19.01 -14.69 11.66
CA GLY A 97 20.07 -13.92 12.33
C GLY A 97 19.66 -13.30 13.66
N ARG A 98 20.60 -12.55 14.26
CA ARG A 98 20.40 -11.77 15.50
C ARG A 98 19.28 -10.72 15.36
N GLY A 99 18.90 -10.37 14.12
CA GLY A 99 17.81 -9.45 13.80
C GLY A 99 16.43 -10.10 13.70
N ALA A 100 16.26 -11.40 13.97
CA ALA A 100 14.98 -12.08 13.81
C ALA A 100 13.84 -11.43 14.60
N TRP A 101 14.11 -11.00 15.84
CA TRP A 101 13.13 -10.27 16.65
C TRP A 101 12.75 -8.92 16.03
N ALA A 102 13.75 -8.14 15.60
CA ALA A 102 13.52 -6.87 14.93
C ALA A 102 12.74 -7.05 13.62
N GLY A 103 13.02 -8.12 12.86
CA GLY A 103 12.28 -8.47 11.66
C GLY A 103 10.84 -8.87 11.94
N LEU A 104 10.56 -9.59 13.03
CA LEU A 104 9.20 -9.93 13.43
C LEU A 104 8.40 -8.69 13.84
N VAL A 105 8.94 -7.87 14.74
CA VAL A 105 8.27 -6.64 15.21
C VAL A 105 8.10 -5.65 14.06
N GLY A 106 9.16 -5.39 13.31
CA GLY A 106 9.13 -4.48 12.17
C GLY A 106 8.21 -4.96 11.05
N GLY A 107 8.22 -6.26 10.74
CA GLY A 107 7.30 -6.85 9.77
C GLY A 107 5.84 -6.74 10.20
N GLY A 108 5.54 -7.05 11.48
CA GLY A 108 4.20 -6.89 12.04
C GLY A 108 3.72 -5.43 12.00
N MET A 109 4.56 -4.48 12.40
CA MET A 109 4.25 -3.05 12.35
C MET A 109 4.06 -2.55 10.92
N ALA A 110 4.87 -3.03 9.97
CA ALA A 110 4.73 -2.66 8.56
C ALA A 110 3.43 -3.19 7.94
N VAL A 111 3.02 -4.42 8.26
CA VAL A 111 1.73 -4.98 7.83
C VAL A 111 0.57 -4.23 8.46
N LEU A 112 0.61 -3.95 9.75
CA LEU A 112 -0.41 -3.13 10.42
C LEU A 112 -0.51 -1.74 9.79
N GLY A 113 0.63 -1.07 9.56
CA GLY A 113 0.69 0.22 8.87
C GLY A 113 0.14 0.16 7.46
N ALA A 114 0.38 -0.93 6.71
CA ALA A 114 -0.22 -1.13 5.40
C ALA A 114 -1.76 -1.20 5.46
N CYS A 115 -2.31 -1.93 6.44
CA CYS A 115 -3.75 -2.00 6.66
C CYS A 115 -4.35 -0.65 7.03
N LEU A 116 -3.70 0.10 7.94
CA LEU A 116 -4.15 1.44 8.33
C LEU A 116 -4.08 2.42 7.16
N LEU A 117 -3.01 2.35 6.35
CA LEU A 117 -2.88 3.16 5.14
C LEU A 117 -3.95 2.84 4.10
N ALA A 118 -4.32 1.55 3.96
CA ALA A 118 -5.40 1.13 3.07
C ALA A 118 -6.76 1.64 3.57
N ALA A 119 -7.00 1.59 4.88
CA ALA A 119 -8.20 2.13 5.50
C ALA A 119 -8.29 3.65 5.29
N ASP A 120 -7.21 4.39 5.55
CA ASP A 120 -7.18 5.85 5.35
C ASP A 120 -7.34 6.21 3.87
N LYS A 121 -6.39 5.80 3.02
CA LYS A 121 -6.37 6.24 1.60
C LYS A 121 -7.48 5.62 0.77
N GLY A 122 -7.83 4.36 1.03
CA GLY A 122 -8.86 3.63 0.29
C GLY A 122 -10.26 4.06 0.66
N ALA A 123 -10.59 4.10 1.96
CA ALA A 123 -11.92 4.51 2.38
C ALA A 123 -12.18 5.99 2.07
N LEU A 124 -11.20 6.88 2.28
CA LEU A 124 -11.37 8.30 1.94
C LEU A 124 -11.54 8.51 0.44
N CYS A 125 -10.72 7.88 -0.41
CA CYS A 125 -10.83 8.02 -1.85
C CYS A 125 -12.17 7.52 -2.39
N LEU A 126 -12.57 6.30 -2.03
CA LEU A 126 -13.81 5.71 -2.49
C LEU A 126 -15.02 6.54 -2.02
N THR A 127 -15.01 6.96 -0.75
CA THR A 127 -16.08 7.81 -0.19
C THR A 127 -16.15 9.15 -0.90
N MET A 128 -15.02 9.83 -1.11
CA MET A 128 -15.02 11.14 -1.77
C MET A 128 -15.42 11.06 -3.24
N SER A 129 -14.96 10.03 -3.97
CA SER A 129 -15.36 9.83 -5.36
C SER A 129 -16.86 9.55 -5.52
N ALA A 130 -17.51 8.95 -4.51
CA ALA A 130 -18.96 8.76 -4.52
C ALA A 130 -19.71 10.11 -4.41
N LEU A 131 -19.16 11.08 -3.67
CA LEU A 131 -19.75 12.40 -3.52
C LEU A 131 -19.72 13.22 -4.81
N ASP A 132 -18.87 12.86 -5.78
CA ASP A 132 -18.84 13.49 -7.12
C ASP A 132 -20.10 13.19 -7.94
N THR A 133 -20.86 12.16 -7.57
CA THR A 133 -22.12 11.78 -8.24
C THR A 133 -23.34 12.53 -7.71
N VAL A 134 -23.16 13.28 -6.61
CA VAL A 134 -24.22 14.01 -5.91
C VAL A 134 -24.27 15.46 -6.41
N ASP A 135 -25.47 15.98 -6.65
CA ASP A 135 -25.67 17.38 -7.05
C ASP A 135 -25.25 18.35 -5.94
N ASP A 136 -24.96 19.60 -6.31
CA ASP A 136 -24.43 20.60 -5.39
C ASP A 136 -25.36 20.95 -4.23
N THR A 137 -26.68 20.91 -4.44
CA THR A 137 -27.64 21.25 -3.38
C THR A 137 -27.62 20.17 -2.31
N THR A 138 -27.69 18.91 -2.73
CA THR A 138 -27.63 17.76 -1.82
C THR A 138 -26.27 17.68 -1.13
N PHE A 139 -25.18 17.86 -1.86
CA PHE A 139 -23.83 17.85 -1.30
C PHE A 139 -23.65 18.93 -0.23
N THR A 140 -24.11 20.15 -0.49
CA THR A 140 -24.02 21.27 0.46
C THR A 140 -24.80 20.97 1.74
N ALA A 141 -25.98 20.35 1.62
CA ALA A 141 -26.78 19.94 2.78
C ALA A 141 -26.09 18.86 3.63
N MET A 142 -25.26 18.00 3.02
CA MET A 142 -24.50 16.95 3.71
C MET A 142 -23.23 17.46 4.42
N LEU A 143 -22.75 18.66 4.06
CA LEU A 143 -21.44 19.17 4.46
C LEU A 143 -21.16 19.13 5.98
N PRO A 144 -22.10 19.46 6.89
CA PRO A 144 -21.85 19.36 8.33
C PRO A 144 -21.52 17.93 8.80
N GLY A 145 -22.21 16.93 8.26
CA GLY A 145 -21.95 15.52 8.58
C GLY A 145 -20.63 15.03 7.99
N LEU A 146 -20.31 15.46 6.76
CA LEU A 146 -19.02 15.17 6.13
C LEU A 146 -17.85 15.78 6.92
N VAL A 147 -18.00 17.00 7.42
CA VAL A 147 -16.98 17.63 8.27
C VAL A 147 -16.74 16.81 9.54
N ALA A 148 -17.78 16.33 10.23
CA ALA A 148 -17.62 15.47 11.41
C ALA A 148 -16.87 14.16 11.09
N ILE A 149 -17.11 13.58 9.91
CA ILE A 149 -16.40 12.40 9.41
C ILE A 149 -14.92 12.72 9.14
N PHE A 150 -14.63 13.82 8.43
CA PHE A 150 -13.27 14.21 8.07
C PHE A 150 -12.44 14.72 9.24
N ASP A 151 -13.10 15.28 10.25
CA ASP A 151 -12.57 15.59 11.58
C ASP A 151 -12.36 14.34 12.44
N LYS A 152 -12.71 13.16 11.92
CA LYS A 152 -12.55 11.84 12.56
C LYS A 152 -13.23 11.74 13.93
N GLN A 153 -14.40 12.34 14.08
CA GLN A 153 -15.17 12.27 15.33
C GLN A 153 -15.64 10.83 15.64
N GLY A 154 -15.90 10.54 16.91
CA GLY A 154 -16.29 9.21 17.37
C GLY A 154 -15.16 8.17 17.24
N TRP A 155 -15.51 6.93 16.85
CA TRP A 155 -14.52 5.84 16.70
C TRP A 155 -13.57 6.01 15.52
N MET A 156 -13.82 6.97 14.62
CA MET A 156 -12.89 7.32 13.54
C MET A 156 -11.56 7.87 14.07
N VAL A 157 -11.49 8.23 15.35
CA VAL A 157 -10.24 8.61 16.02
C VAL A 157 -9.17 7.52 15.93
N LEU A 158 -9.55 6.24 15.80
CA LEU A 158 -8.60 5.13 15.65
C LEU A 158 -7.82 5.17 14.33
N ILE A 159 -8.23 6.01 13.37
CA ILE A 159 -7.56 6.24 12.09
C ILE A 159 -6.63 7.46 12.18
N TRP A 160 -6.59 8.18 13.32
CA TRP A 160 -5.43 9.02 13.63
C TRP A 160 -4.22 8.09 13.79
N GLY A 161 -3.38 8.04 12.76
CA GLY A 161 -2.09 7.38 12.81
C GLY A 161 -1.18 8.01 13.86
#